data_AF-A0A7K4F3I8-F1
#
_entry.id   AF-A0A7K4F3I8-F1
#
_cell.length_a   1.000
_cell.length_b   1.000
_cell.length_c   1.000
_cell.angle_alpha   90.00
_cell.angle_beta   90.00
_cell.angle_gamma   90.00
#
_symmetry.space_group_name_H-M   'P 1'
#
loop_
_entity.id
_entity.type
_entity.pdbx_description
1 polymer ?
#
loop_
_entity_poly.entity_id
_entity_poly.type
_entity_poly.pdbx_seq_one_letter_code
_entity_poly.pdbx_strand_id
1 'polypeptide(L)'
;MVIEVVRIGQRLVRDDRVTTHVALVSRAFGAKRIFMTEVNPEIKETLEKIKKTWGGDFIVEFIDKWKPVIKKKKEENFKIIHLSMYGEN
;
A
#
# COMPACT_ATOMS: atom_id res chain seq x y z
N MET A 1 6.24 14.27 9.03
CA MET A 1 5.59 13.02 9.48
C MET A 1 5.64 12.02 8.33
N VAL A 2 6.04 10.76 8.57
CA VAL A 2 6.09 9.73 7.53
C VAL A 2 4.85 8.86 7.65
N ILE A 3 4.08 8.75 6.56
CA ILE A 3 2.87 7.93 6.49
C ILE A 3 3.13 6.77 5.54
N GLU A 4 2.78 5.57 5.98
CA GLU A 4 2.84 4.36 5.19
C GLU A 4 1.50 3.62 5.27
N VAL A 5 1.04 3.10 4.14
CA VAL A 5 -0.28 2.47 4.02
C VAL A 5 -0.10 0.97 3.81
N VAL A 6 -0.87 0.14 4.51
CA VAL A 6 -0.91 -1.30 4.29
C VAL A 6 -2.29 -1.68 3.76
N ARG A 7 -2.35 -2.15 2.52
CA ARG A 7 -3.58 -2.64 1.90
C ARG A 7 -3.75 -4.12 2.24
N ILE A 8 -4.74 -4.44 3.05
CA ILE A 8 -5.06 -5.81 3.50
C ILE A 8 -6.24 -6.37 2.68
N GLY A 9 -6.30 -7.70 2.52
CA GLY A 9 -7.49 -8.40 2.03
C GLY A 9 -7.71 -8.35 0.53
N GLN A 10 -6.64 -8.36 -0.28
CA GLN A 10 -6.77 -8.28 -1.73
C GLN A 10 -7.18 -9.63 -2.31
N ARG A 11 -8.22 -9.61 -3.16
CA ARG A 11 -8.56 -10.75 -4.00
C ARG A 11 -7.98 -10.50 -5.39
N LEU A 12 -7.12 -11.40 -5.85
CA LEU A 12 -6.56 -11.38 -7.21
C LEU A 12 -7.69 -11.32 -8.25
N VAL A 13 -7.49 -10.52 -9.32
CA VAL A 13 -8.39 -10.33 -10.48
C VAL A 13 -9.66 -9.54 -10.20
N ARG A 14 -10.21 -9.54 -8.97
CA ARG A 14 -11.42 -8.77 -8.65
C ARG A 14 -11.15 -7.32 -8.23
N ASP A 15 -10.03 -7.08 -7.56
CA ASP A 15 -9.80 -5.81 -6.88
C ASP A 15 -8.79 -4.89 -7.58
N ASP A 16 -8.35 -5.20 -8.80
CA ASP A 16 -7.24 -4.51 -9.46
C ASP A 16 -7.49 -3.01 -9.57
N ARG A 17 -8.71 -2.61 -10.00
CA ARG A 17 -9.10 -1.19 -10.07
C ARG A 17 -9.07 -0.52 -8.69
N VAL A 18 -9.62 -1.17 -7.67
CA VAL A 18 -9.72 -0.59 -6.31
C VAL A 18 -8.34 -0.43 -5.70
N THR A 19 -7.48 -1.43 -5.84
CA THR A 19 -6.09 -1.37 -5.35
C THR A 19 -5.30 -0.26 -6.04
N THR A 20 -5.48 -0.04 -7.34
CA THR A 20 -4.87 1.11 -8.04
C THR A 20 -5.37 2.44 -7.47
N HIS A 21 -6.67 2.59 -7.20
CA HIS A 21 -7.20 3.82 -6.61
C HIS A 21 -6.64 4.07 -5.22
N VAL A 22 -6.54 3.04 -4.37
CA VAL A 22 -5.94 3.17 -3.03
C VAL A 22 -4.49 3.63 -3.11
N ALA A 23 -3.71 3.09 -4.05
CA ALA A 23 -2.32 3.51 -4.27
C ALA A 23 -2.23 4.98 -4.70
N LEU A 24 -3.05 5.41 -5.66
CA LEU A 24 -3.09 6.78 -6.16
C LEU A 24 -3.52 7.78 -5.08
N VAL A 25 -4.56 7.44 -4.31
CA VAL A 25 -5.03 8.26 -3.18
C VAL A 25 -3.95 8.35 -2.11
N SER A 26 -3.33 7.22 -1.73
CA SER A 26 -2.24 7.23 -0.74
C SER A 26 -1.13 8.20 -1.12
N ARG A 27 -0.73 8.22 -2.40
CA ARG A 27 0.22 9.20 -2.94
C ARG A 27 -0.30 10.64 -2.85
N ALA A 28 -1.51 10.91 -3.33
CA ALA A 28 -2.09 12.26 -3.35
C ALA A 28 -2.20 12.87 -1.94
N PHE A 29 -2.40 12.03 -0.93
CA PHE A 29 -2.47 12.41 0.48
C PHE A 29 -1.10 12.41 1.19
N GLY A 30 0.01 12.24 0.47
CA GLY A 30 1.36 12.39 0.99
C GLY A 30 1.95 11.16 1.71
N ALA A 31 1.38 9.97 1.50
CA ALA A 31 2.03 8.75 1.95
C ALA A 31 3.34 8.53 1.20
N LYS A 32 4.36 8.03 1.90
CA LYS A 32 5.68 7.73 1.33
C LYS A 32 5.72 6.33 0.72
N ARG A 33 4.94 5.40 1.29
CA ARG A 33 4.95 4.00 0.89
C ARG A 33 3.57 3.38 1.02
N ILE A 34 3.26 2.46 0.10
CA ILE A 34 2.13 1.54 0.23
C ILE A 34 2.62 0.09 0.13
N PHE A 35 2.15 -0.75 1.03
CA PHE A 35 2.35 -2.19 1.03
C PHE A 35 1.08 -2.87 0.51
N MET A 36 1.22 -3.80 -0.43
CA MET A 36 0.11 -4.57 -0.98
C MET A 36 0.52 -6.01 -1.24
N THR A 37 -0.44 -6.93 -1.19
CA THR A 37 -0.16 -8.35 -1.48
C THR A 37 -0.02 -8.57 -2.98
N GLU A 38 0.95 -9.39 -3.38
CA GLU A 38 1.30 -9.58 -4.80
C GLU A 38 0.06 -9.92 -5.63
N VAL A 39 -0.06 -9.19 -6.72
CA VAL A 39 -1.12 -9.30 -7.70
C VAL A 39 -0.35 -9.50 -8.99
N ASN A 40 -0.47 -10.69 -9.60
CA ASN A 40 -0.02 -11.08 -10.94
C ASN A 40 1.32 -10.51 -11.49
N PRO A 41 2.23 -11.33 -12.06
CA PRO A 41 3.49 -10.84 -12.65
C PRO A 41 3.36 -9.68 -13.66
N GLU A 42 2.21 -9.51 -14.33
CA GLU A 42 1.91 -8.38 -15.24
C GLU A 42 1.85 -7.00 -14.56
N ILE A 43 1.60 -6.94 -13.24
CA ILE A 43 1.50 -5.66 -12.52
C ILE A 43 2.86 -5.01 -12.28
N LYS A 44 3.98 -5.75 -12.42
CA LYS A 44 5.32 -5.14 -12.42
C LYS A 44 5.49 -4.12 -13.54
N GLU A 45 4.99 -4.42 -14.74
CA GLU A 45 5.02 -3.45 -15.86
C GLU A 45 4.11 -2.25 -15.60
N THR A 46 2.95 -2.48 -15.00
CA THR A 46 2.04 -1.40 -14.59
C THR A 46 2.70 -0.52 -13.52
N LEU A 47 3.48 -1.09 -12.61
CA LEU A 47 4.23 -0.36 -11.58
C LEU A 47 5.34 0.50 -12.17
N GLU A 48 6.13 -0.06 -13.09
CA GLU A 48 7.19 0.69 -13.75
C GLU A 48 6.60 1.80 -14.62
N LYS A 49 5.46 1.55 -15.27
CA LYS A 49 4.66 2.63 -15.88
C LYS A 49 4.21 3.65 -14.85
N ILE A 50 3.67 3.26 -13.69
CA ILE A 50 3.21 4.21 -12.67
C ILE A 50 4.38 5.07 -12.13
N LYS A 51 5.53 4.47 -11.82
CA LYS A 51 6.74 5.20 -11.41
C LYS A 51 7.21 6.17 -12.49
N LYS A 52 7.31 5.68 -13.74
CA LYS A 52 7.86 6.43 -14.88
C LYS A 52 6.92 7.53 -15.37
N THR A 53 5.61 7.31 -15.34
CA THR A 53 4.61 8.25 -15.82
C THR A 53 4.36 9.38 -14.82
N TRP A 54 4.45 9.12 -13.52
CA TRP A 54 3.95 10.08 -12.52
C TRP A 54 5.02 10.74 -11.66
N GLY A 55 6.22 10.18 -11.55
CA GLY A 55 7.35 10.76 -10.80
C GLY A 55 7.11 10.94 -9.29
N GLY A 56 8.20 10.83 -8.51
CA GLY A 56 8.23 11.10 -7.06
C GLY A 56 8.66 9.91 -6.20
N ASP A 57 8.94 10.18 -4.91
CA ASP A 57 9.48 9.22 -3.92
C ASP A 57 8.43 8.21 -3.38
N PHE A 58 7.31 8.02 -4.09
CA PHE A 58 6.26 7.10 -3.66
C PHE A 58 6.65 5.65 -3.97
N ILE A 59 6.78 4.84 -2.93
CA ILE A 59 7.22 3.45 -3.04
C ILE A 59 6.02 2.53 -2.94
N VAL A 60 5.86 1.65 -3.94
CA VAL A 60 4.91 0.54 -3.88
C VAL A 60 5.69 -0.74 -3.59
N GLU A 61 5.39 -1.39 -2.46
CA GLU A 61 6.07 -2.60 -2.00
C GLU A 61 5.10 -3.79 -1.97
N PHE A 62 5.50 -4.88 -2.61
CA PHE A 62 4.73 -6.11 -2.62
C PHE A 62 5.16 -7.03 -1.49
N ILE A 63 4.19 -7.56 -0.76
CA ILE A 63 4.41 -8.37 0.43
C ILE A 63 3.53 -9.62 0.40
N ASP A 64 4.03 -10.79 0.77
CA ASP A 64 3.17 -11.98 0.85
C ASP A 64 2.24 -11.95 2.05
N LYS A 65 2.71 -11.33 3.14
CA LYS A 65 2.03 -11.30 4.44
C LYS A 65 2.14 -9.91 5.04
N TRP A 66 1.00 -9.36 5.48
CA TRP A 66 0.94 -8.07 6.16
C TRP A 66 1.36 -8.12 7.62
N LYS A 67 1.20 -9.27 8.31
CA LYS A 67 1.54 -9.42 9.74
C LYS A 67 3.02 -9.09 10.05
N PRO A 68 4.01 -9.59 9.29
CA PRO A 68 5.42 -9.24 9.50
C PRO A 68 5.70 -7.75 9.33
N VAL A 69 5.05 -7.09 8.37
CA VAL A 69 5.22 -5.65 8.13
C VAL A 69 4.76 -4.84 9.33
N ILE A 70 3.58 -5.14 9.88
CA ILE A 70 3.08 -4.44 11.07
C ILE A 70 4.01 -4.67 12.27
N LYS A 71 4.51 -5.90 12.46
CA LYS A 71 5.45 -6.21 13.54
C LYS A 71 6.73 -5.37 13.43
N LYS A 72 7.34 -5.34 12.24
CA LYS A 72 8.53 -4.53 11.96
C LYS A 72 8.27 -3.04 12.18
N LYS A 73 7.13 -2.51 11.73
CA LYS A 73 6.78 -1.10 11.92
C LYS A 73 6.57 -0.74 13.40
N LYS A 74 6.03 -1.66 14.18
CA LYS A 74 5.92 -1.51 15.63
C LYS A 74 7.29 -1.45 16.31
N GLU A 75 8.26 -2.24 15.85
CA GLU A 75 9.65 -2.19 16.31
C GLU A 75 10.36 -0.89 15.88
N GLU A 76 10.03 -0.37 14.69
CA GLU A 76 10.49 0.95 14.19
C GLU A 76 9.79 2.14 14.85
N ASN A 77 9.03 1.93 15.93
CA ASN A 77 8.32 2.96 16.69
C ASN A 77 7.23 3.71 15.90
N PHE A 78 6.65 3.09 14.86
CA PHE A 78 5.49 3.64 14.16
C PHE A 78 4.21 3.42 14.96
N LYS A 79 3.31 4.41 14.90
CA LYS A 79 1.93 4.26 15.38
C LYS A 79 1.11 3.50 14.33
N ILE A 80 0.55 2.36 14.73
CA ILE A 80 -0.30 1.54 13.87
C ILE A 80 -1.75 2.00 14.01
N ILE A 81 -2.37 2.38 12.89
CA ILE A 81 -3.76 2.82 12.82
C ILE A 81 -4.50 1.85 11.89
N HIS A 82 -5.53 1.19 12.41
CA HIS A 82 -6.40 0.31 11.63
C HIS A 82 -7.70 1.02 11.31
N LEU A 83 -7.88 1.38 10.03
CA LEU A 83 -9.11 2.01 9.56
C LEU A 83 -10.20 0.95 9.43
N SER A 84 -11.19 1.02 10.32
CA SER A 84 -12.35 0.14 10.37
C SER A 84 -13.59 0.95 10.71
N MET A 85 -14.72 0.59 10.10
CA MET A 85 -16.03 1.17 10.44
C MET A 85 -16.40 0.96 11.92
N TYR A 86 -15.84 -0.07 12.56
CA TYR A 86 -16.05 -0.38 13.98
C TYR A 86 -15.03 0.29 14.91
N GLY A 87 -14.25 1.25 14.41
CA GLY A 87 -13.24 1.98 15.16
C GLY A 87 -13.81 3.04 16.09
N GLU A 88 -12.90 3.75 16.75
CA GLU A 88 -13.20 4.93 17.57
C GLU A 88 -13.10 6.20 16.71
N ASN A 89 -13.91 7.22 17.01
CA ASN A 89 -13.92 8.54 16.33
C ASN A 89 -13.05 9.56 17.06
#